data_AF-A0A1F4BTY3-F1
#
_entry.id   AF-A0A1F4BTY3-F1
#
_cell.length_a   1.000
_cell.length_b   1.000
_cell.length_c   1.000
_cell.angle_alpha   90.00
_cell.angle_beta   90.00
_cell.angle_gamma   90.00
#
_symmetry.space_group_name_H-M   'P 1'
#
loop_
_entity.id
_entity.type
_entity.pdbx_description
1 polymer ?
#
loop_
_entity_poly.entity_id
_entity_poly.type
_entity_poly.pdbx_seq_one_letter_code
_entity_poly.pdbx_strand_id
1 'polypeptide(L)'
;MRTIEVDFDVFKALTMRRPSEDVSENDVLRELLGLPRKKGPVAPPPGPAPGDWITKGVRFPAGTEFRAHYKGQTYLARVEAGALTLDGKRHDSPSSAAVEVTGSAVNGWRFWEARLPGQVGWKIIESMRRAAA
;
A
#
# COMPACT_ATOMS: atom_id res chain seq x y z
N MET A 1 6.34 24.91 6.07
CA MET A 1 5.24 25.00 7.05
C MET A 1 4.86 26.47 7.15
N ARG A 2 3.57 26.80 7.21
CA ARG A 2 3.09 28.16 7.49
C ARG A 2 2.08 28.04 8.62
N THR A 3 2.13 28.94 9.60
CA THR A 3 1.20 28.96 10.73
C THR A 3 0.00 29.82 10.37
N ILE A 4 -1.19 29.30 10.63
CA ILE A 4 -2.46 30.03 10.53
C ILE A 4 -3.10 29.90 11.90
N GLU A 5 -3.39 31.02 12.55
CA GLU A 5 -4.12 31.03 13.82
C GLU A 5 -5.61 31.05 13.54
N VAL A 6 -6.35 30.19 14.24
CA VAL A 6 -7.80 30.08 14.16
C VAL A 6 -8.35 29.99 15.58
N ASP A 7 -9.60 30.40 15.78
CA ASP A 7 -10.26 30.27 17.07
C ASP A 7 -10.58 28.80 17.43
N PHE A 8 -11.00 28.60 18.68
CA PHE A 8 -11.27 27.28 19.24
C PHE A 8 -12.40 26.54 18.51
N ASP A 9 -13.43 27.26 18.05
CA ASP A 9 -14.58 26.65 17.39
C ASP A 9 -14.20 26.17 15.99
N VAL A 10 -13.40 26.94 15.26
CA VAL A 10 -12.83 26.53 13.97
C VAL A 10 -11.93 25.32 14.14
N PHE A 11 -11.03 25.34 15.13
CA PHE A 11 -10.17 24.18 15.42
C PHE A 11 -11.00 22.92 15.68
N LYS A 12 -11.98 23.01 16.58
CA LYS A 12 -12.89 21.90 16.90
C LYS A 12 -13.65 21.41 15.66
N ALA A 13 -14.14 22.33 14.83
CA ALA A 13 -14.87 22.00 13.61
C ALA A 13 -13.99 21.32 12.55
N LEU A 14 -12.68 21.62 12.49
CA LEU A 14 -11.73 20.90 11.65
C LEU A 14 -11.44 19.50 12.22
N THR A 15 -11.22 19.39 13.53
CA THR A 15 -10.96 18.11 14.20
C THR A 15 -12.14 17.14 14.06
N MET A 16 -13.38 17.62 14.25
CA MET A 16 -14.59 16.78 14.10
C MET A 16 -14.80 16.23 12.68
N ARG A 17 -14.18 16.85 11.67
CA ARG A 17 -14.24 16.39 10.28
C ARG A 17 -13.15 15.37 9.93
N ARG A 18 -12.25 15.04 10.86
CA ARG A 18 -11.21 14.02 10.65
C ARG A 18 -11.85 12.63 10.74
N PRO A 19 -11.84 11.81 9.67
CA PRO A 19 -12.40 10.46 9.70
C PRO A 19 -11.49 9.45 10.43
N SER A 20 -10.20 9.75 10.55
CA SER A 20 -9.22 8.94 11.29
C SER A 20 -8.09 9.81 11.83
N GLU A 21 -7.30 9.27 12.76
CA GLU A 21 -6.17 9.97 13.38
C GLU A 21 -5.06 10.33 12.37
N ASP A 22 -4.90 9.53 11.31
CA ASP A 22 -3.89 9.76 10.26
C ASP A 22 -4.19 10.97 9.34
N VAL A 23 -5.41 11.52 9.41
CA VAL A 23 -5.80 12.69 8.61
C VAL A 23 -5.47 13.95 9.38
N SER A 24 -4.66 14.83 8.81
CA SER A 24 -4.34 16.12 9.45
C SER A 24 -5.44 17.17 9.22
N GLU A 25 -5.48 18.20 10.07
CA GLU A 25 -6.36 19.36 9.89
C GLU A 25 -6.11 20.04 8.54
N ASN A 26 -4.86 20.05 8.08
CA ASN A 26 -4.51 20.57 6.76
C ASN A 26 -5.06 19.69 5.63
N ASP A 27 -5.20 18.38 5.79
CA ASP A 27 -5.86 17.51 4.80
C ASP A 27 -7.36 17.82 4.70
N VAL A 28 -8.01 18.06 5.84
CA VAL A 28 -9.42 18.50 5.90
C VAL A 28 -9.59 19.84 5.19
N LEU A 29 -8.70 20.81 5.44
CA LEU A 29 -8.73 22.11 4.75
C LEU A 29 -8.55 21.96 3.24
N ARG A 30 -7.66 21.07 2.78
CA ARG A 30 -7.47 20.83 1.34
C ARG A 30 -8.72 20.28 0.69
N GLU A 31 -9.42 19.36 1.36
CA GLU A 31 -10.69 18.82 0.88
C GLU A 31 -11.77 19.92 0.79
N LEU A 32 -11.92 20.72 1.84
CA LEU A 32 -12.87 21.84 1.86
C LEU A 32 -12.59 22.89 0.77
N LEU A 33 -11.32 23.11 0.43
CA LEU A 33 -10.89 24.05 -0.59
C LEU A 33 -10.81 23.44 -2.00
N GLY A 34 -11.19 22.17 -2.19
CA GLY A 34 -11.11 21.49 -3.49
C GLY A 34 -9.68 21.28 -3.99
N LEU A 35 -8.69 21.29 -3.11
CA LEU A 35 -7.28 21.11 -3.44
C LEU A 35 -6.93 19.61 -3.48
N PRO A 36 -6.03 19.18 -4.40
CA PRO A 36 -5.63 17.78 -4.48
C PRO A 36 -5.01 17.33 -3.16
N ARG A 37 -5.41 16.17 -2.64
CA ARG A 37 -4.89 15.66 -1.36
C ARG A 37 -3.38 15.56 -1.44
N LYS A 38 -2.69 16.30 -0.56
CA LYS A 38 -1.23 16.23 -0.51
C LYS A 38 -0.91 14.92 0.17
N LYS A 39 -0.68 13.87 -0.63
CA LYS A 39 -0.24 12.55 -0.17
C LYS A 39 0.88 12.81 0.84
N GLY A 40 0.57 12.61 2.13
CA GLY A 40 1.55 12.82 3.19
C GLY A 40 2.79 11.99 2.88
N PRO A 41 3.96 12.37 3.41
CA PRO A 41 5.11 11.50 3.31
C PRO A 41 4.74 10.20 4.03
N VAL A 42 4.34 9.19 3.26
CA VAL A 42 4.69 7.81 3.59
C VAL A 42 6.19 7.92 3.81
N ALA A 43 6.64 7.77 5.05
CA ALA A 43 8.06 7.78 5.37
C ALA A 43 8.75 6.99 4.26
N PRO A 44 9.77 7.55 3.58
CA PRO A 44 10.46 6.80 2.54
C PRO A 44 10.80 5.46 3.17
N PRO A 45 10.41 4.33 2.54
CA PRO A 45 10.68 3.04 3.14
C PRO A 45 12.17 3.04 3.50
N PRO A 46 12.55 2.60 4.72
CA PRO A 46 13.96 2.53 5.13
C PRO A 46 14.74 1.86 3.99
N GLY A 47 16.04 2.12 3.81
CA GLY A 47 16.84 1.49 2.74
C GLY A 47 16.65 -0.04 2.66
N PRO A 48 16.99 -0.71 1.54
CA PRO A 48 16.77 -2.15 1.36
C PRO A 48 17.20 -2.92 2.61
N ALA A 49 16.21 -3.47 3.30
CA ALA A 49 16.39 -4.16 4.56
C ALA A 49 16.56 -5.66 4.29
N PRO A 50 17.28 -6.40 5.14
CA PRO A 50 17.31 -7.85 5.07
C PRO A 50 15.88 -8.41 5.12
N GLY A 51 15.45 -9.10 4.07
CA GLY A 51 14.10 -9.68 3.97
C GLY A 51 13.15 -9.00 2.99
N ASP A 52 13.54 -7.87 2.38
CA ASP A 52 12.78 -7.27 1.30
C ASP A 52 12.80 -8.13 0.04
N TRP A 53 11.68 -8.15 -0.66
CA TRP A 53 11.57 -8.83 -1.94
C TRP A 53 11.60 -7.82 -3.08
N ILE A 54 12.61 -7.94 -3.94
CA ILE A 54 12.76 -7.10 -5.13
C ILE A 54 12.50 -7.98 -6.35
N THR A 55 11.49 -7.61 -7.13
CA THR A 55 11.12 -8.34 -8.35
C THR A 55 10.86 -7.37 -9.50
N LYS A 56 11.53 -7.60 -10.63
CA LYS A 56 11.46 -6.75 -11.85
C LYS A 56 11.57 -5.25 -11.58
N GLY A 57 12.47 -4.85 -10.67
CA GLY A 57 12.72 -3.44 -10.32
C GLY A 57 11.74 -2.83 -9.31
N VAL A 58 10.72 -3.57 -8.87
CA VAL A 58 9.82 -3.13 -7.79
C VAL A 58 10.25 -3.76 -6.48
N ARG A 59 10.39 -2.93 -5.45
CA ARG A 59 10.72 -3.35 -4.09
C ARG A 59 9.44 -3.47 -3.26
N PHE A 60 9.26 -4.62 -2.64
CA PHE A 60 8.26 -4.88 -1.61
C PHE A 60 8.96 -5.11 -0.28
N PRO A 61 8.81 -4.21 0.71
CA PRO A 61 9.41 -4.38 2.02
C PRO A 61 8.95 -5.66 2.72
N ALA A 62 9.79 -6.22 3.58
CA ALA A 62 9.40 -7.30 4.48
C ALA A 62 8.10 -6.93 5.24
N GLY A 63 7.19 -7.90 5.32
CA GLY A 63 5.89 -7.69 5.94
C GLY A 63 4.82 -7.08 5.03
N THR A 64 5.14 -6.73 3.77
CA THR A 64 4.13 -6.35 2.77
C THR A 64 3.12 -7.49 2.62
N GLU A 65 1.83 -7.16 2.72
CA GLU A 65 0.76 -8.12 2.55
C GLU A 65 0.24 -8.08 1.11
N PHE A 66 -0.12 -9.24 0.59
CA PHE A 66 -0.64 -9.44 -0.75
C PHE A 66 -2.01 -10.10 -0.63
N ARG A 67 -2.93 -9.68 -1.50
CA ARG A 67 -4.27 -10.24 -1.56
C ARG A 67 -4.72 -10.40 -3.01
N ALA A 68 -5.41 -11.50 -3.27
CA ALA A 68 -6.14 -11.70 -4.51
C ALA A 68 -7.51 -12.32 -4.21
N HIS A 69 -8.50 -11.97 -5.04
CA HIS A 69 -9.81 -12.59 -5.02
C HIS A 69 -9.95 -13.46 -6.26
N TYR A 70 -10.13 -14.77 -6.08
CA TYR A 70 -10.25 -15.72 -7.17
C TYR A 70 -11.28 -16.79 -6.85
N LYS A 71 -12.23 -17.02 -7.77
CA LYS A 71 -13.32 -17.99 -7.62
C LYS A 71 -14.08 -17.88 -6.29
N GLY A 72 -14.31 -16.66 -5.81
CA GLY A 72 -15.03 -16.41 -4.54
C GLY A 72 -14.17 -16.60 -3.28
N GLN A 73 -12.92 -17.03 -3.42
CA GLN A 73 -11.98 -17.18 -2.31
C GLN A 73 -10.99 -16.00 -2.27
N THR A 74 -10.63 -15.57 -1.06
CA THR A 74 -9.55 -14.61 -0.85
C THR A 74 -8.28 -15.38 -0.52
N TYR A 75 -7.21 -15.09 -1.26
CA TYR A 75 -5.87 -15.62 -1.06
C TYR A 75 -5.00 -14.53 -0.48
N LEU A 76 -4.30 -14.84 0.61
CA LEU A 76 -3.42 -13.91 1.31
C LEU A 76 -1.99 -14.43 1.23
N ALA A 77 -1.08 -13.53 0.90
CA ALA A 77 0.35 -13.80 0.86
C ALA A 77 1.11 -12.67 1.58
N ARG A 78 2.36 -12.93 1.96
CA ARG A 78 3.18 -11.96 2.68
C ARG A 78 4.62 -12.01 2.20
N VAL A 79 5.29 -10.87 2.20
CA VAL A 79 6.72 -10.82 1.94
C VAL A 79 7.50 -11.22 3.18
N GLU A 80 8.19 -12.35 3.10
CA GLU A 80 8.99 -12.92 4.18
C GLU A 80 10.29 -13.49 3.60
N ALA A 81 11.41 -13.32 4.32
CA ALA A 81 12.72 -13.85 3.93
C ALA A 81 13.13 -13.55 2.46
N GLY A 82 12.76 -12.37 1.95
CA GLY A 82 13.10 -11.91 0.62
C GLY A 82 12.29 -12.51 -0.52
N ALA A 83 11.14 -13.12 -0.24
CA ALA A 83 10.24 -13.68 -1.24
C ALA A 83 8.76 -13.51 -0.86
N LEU A 84 7.86 -13.80 -1.79
CA LEU A 84 6.43 -13.84 -1.53
C LEU A 84 6.04 -15.21 -1.00
N THR A 85 5.52 -15.26 0.23
CA THR A 85 5.05 -16.49 0.87
C THR A 85 3.53 -16.57 0.78
N LEU A 86 3.02 -17.62 0.15
CA LEU A 86 1.59 -17.95 0.05
C LEU A 86 1.38 -19.31 0.73
N ASP A 87 0.53 -19.37 1.77
CA ASP A 87 0.26 -20.62 2.50
C ASP A 87 1.52 -21.39 2.94
N GLY A 88 2.57 -20.66 3.33
CA GLY A 88 3.87 -21.21 3.73
C GLY A 88 4.79 -21.61 2.57
N LYS A 89 4.35 -21.50 1.31
CA LYS A 89 5.16 -21.75 0.13
C LYS A 89 5.84 -20.48 -0.36
N ARG A 90 7.15 -20.57 -0.60
CA ARG A 90 7.97 -19.47 -1.11
C ARG A 90 7.84 -19.34 -2.63
N HIS A 91 7.60 -18.13 -3.11
CA HIS A 91 7.54 -17.78 -4.53
C HIS A 91 8.44 -16.59 -4.85
N ASP A 92 9.29 -16.74 -5.86
CA ASP A 92 10.25 -15.69 -6.27
C ASP A 92 9.67 -14.73 -7.32
N SER A 93 8.45 -14.97 -7.80
CA SER A 93 7.74 -14.06 -8.73
C SER A 93 6.24 -13.95 -8.42
N PRO A 94 5.60 -12.79 -8.70
CA PRO A 94 4.15 -12.63 -8.54
C PRO A 94 3.36 -13.63 -9.38
N SER A 95 3.85 -13.93 -10.58
CA SER A 95 3.19 -14.89 -11.49
C SER A 95 3.26 -16.31 -10.95
N SER A 96 4.37 -16.74 -10.33
CA SER A 96 4.47 -18.07 -9.71
C SER A 96 3.44 -18.26 -8.59
N ALA A 97 3.29 -17.27 -7.70
CA ALA A 97 2.25 -17.31 -6.67
C ALA A 97 0.84 -17.28 -7.26
N ALA A 98 0.62 -16.53 -8.34
CA ALA A 98 -0.68 -16.48 -9.00
C ALA A 98 -1.04 -17.80 -9.72
N VAL A 99 -0.04 -18.49 -10.29
CA VAL A 99 -0.22 -19.83 -10.88
C VAL A 99 -0.60 -20.85 -9.82
N GLU A 100 0.01 -20.79 -8.63
CA GLU A 100 -0.36 -21.66 -7.49
C GLU A 100 -1.85 -21.50 -7.14
N VAL A 101 -2.37 -20.27 -7.16
CA VAL A 101 -3.79 -19.99 -6.87
C VAL A 101 -4.71 -20.40 -8.03
N THR A 102 -4.32 -20.07 -9.27
CA THR A 102 -5.22 -20.17 -10.43
C THR A 102 -5.12 -21.50 -11.18
N GLY A 103 -4.03 -22.26 -10.98
CA GLY A 103 -3.70 -23.46 -11.73
C GLY A 103 -3.34 -23.19 -13.19
N SER A 104 -3.11 -21.94 -13.58
CA SER A 104 -2.85 -21.55 -14.98
C SER A 104 -1.89 -20.35 -15.06
N ALA A 105 -1.21 -20.20 -16.20
CA ALA A 105 -0.33 -19.07 -16.43
C ALA A 105 -1.15 -17.76 -16.50
N VAL A 106 -1.05 -16.94 -15.44
CA VAL A 106 -1.72 -15.64 -15.34
C VAL A 106 -0.72 -14.52 -15.09
N ASN A 107 -1.15 -13.29 -15.40
CA ASN A 107 -0.34 -12.11 -15.12
C ASN A 107 -0.42 -11.77 -13.63
N GLY A 108 0.58 -12.22 -12.86
CA GLY A 108 0.68 -11.96 -11.42
C GLY A 108 0.64 -10.48 -11.05
N TRP A 109 1.04 -9.56 -11.94
CA TRP A 109 1.05 -8.13 -11.66
C TRP A 109 -0.34 -7.51 -11.58
N ARG A 110 -1.30 -8.07 -12.32
CA ARG A 110 -2.71 -7.64 -12.33
C ARG A 110 -3.57 -8.48 -11.39
N PHE A 111 -3.07 -9.63 -10.98
CA PHE A 111 -3.77 -10.56 -10.09
C PHE A 111 -3.68 -10.14 -8.63
N TRP A 112 -2.53 -9.63 -8.21
CA TRP A 112 -2.28 -9.28 -6.82
C TRP A 112 -2.48 -7.79 -6.52
N GLU A 113 -3.12 -7.54 -5.39
CA GLU A 113 -3.05 -6.26 -4.68
C GLU A 113 -2.03 -6.38 -3.55
N ALA A 114 -1.29 -5.32 -3.28
CA ALA A 114 -0.38 -5.24 -2.14
C ALA A 114 -0.75 -4.09 -1.21
N ARG A 115 -0.58 -4.34 0.09
CA ARG A 115 -0.62 -3.37 1.17
C ARG A 115 0.77 -3.28 1.77
N LEU A 116 1.45 -2.17 1.50
CA LEU A 116 2.77 -1.89 2.06
C LEU A 116 2.67 -1.70 3.58
N PRO A 117 3.71 -2.05 4.35
CA PRO A 117 3.73 -1.81 5.79
C PRO A 117 3.43 -0.34 6.12
N GLY A 118 2.50 -0.10 7.04
CA GLY A 118 2.06 1.25 7.42
C GLY A 118 1.11 1.94 6.42
N GLN A 119 0.69 1.28 5.33
CA GLN A 119 -0.38 1.78 4.46
C GLN A 119 -1.71 1.11 4.76
N VAL A 120 -2.79 1.87 4.73
CA VAL A 120 -4.16 1.36 4.97
C VAL A 120 -4.77 0.75 3.70
N GLY A 121 -4.36 1.23 2.53
CA GLY A 121 -4.99 0.87 1.25
C GLY A 121 -4.27 -0.23 0.47
N TRP A 122 -5.06 -1.14 -0.11
CA TRP A 122 -4.62 -2.12 -1.11
C TRP A 122 -4.41 -1.43 -2.47
N LYS A 123 -3.36 -1.83 -3.19
CA LYS A 123 -3.05 -1.32 -4.53
C LYS A 123 -2.62 -2.45 -5.45
N ILE A 124 -3.15 -2.48 -6.67
CA ILE A 124 -2.70 -3.40 -7.71
C ILE A 124 -1.20 -3.19 -7.95
N ILE A 125 -0.41 -4.27 -7.89
CA ILE A 125 1.05 -4.17 -7.95
C ILE A 125 1.58 -3.72 -9.32
N GLU A 126 0.81 -3.90 -10.40
CA GLU A 126 1.12 -3.31 -11.72
C GLU A 126 1.29 -1.79 -11.66
N SER A 127 0.50 -1.10 -10.83
CA SER A 127 0.62 0.36 -10.66
C SER A 127 1.95 0.77 -10.04
N MET A 128 2.58 -0.12 -9.26
CA MET A 128 3.86 0.12 -8.59
C MET A 128 5.05 -0.01 -9.56
N ARG A 129 4.92 -0.78 -10.65
CA ARG A 129 5.92 -0.82 -11.73
C ARG A 129 6.03 0.51 -12.46
N ARG A 130 4.89 1.18 -12.71
CA ARG A 130 4.86 2.46 -13.42
C ARG A 130 5.45 3.62 -12.61
N ALA A 131 5.48 3.49 -11.29
CA ALA A 131 6.03 4.51 -10.40
C ALA A 131 7.55 4.35 -10.16
N ALA A 132 8.15 3.24 -10.60
CA ALA A 132 9.58 2.94 -10.43
C ALA A 132 10.42 3.21 -11.69
N ALA A 133 9.79 3.63 -12.79
CA ALA A 133 10.42 4.06 -14.04
C ALA A 133 10.41 5.59 -14.12
#